data_AF-A0A3C1V6P0-F1
#
_entry.id   AF-A0A3C1V6P0-F1
#
_cell.length_a   1.000
_cell.length_b   1.000
_cell.length_c   1.000
_cell.angle_alpha   90.00
_cell.angle_beta   90.00
_cell.angle_gamma   90.00
#
_symmetry.space_group_name_H-M   'P 1'
#
loop_
_entity.id
_entity.type
_entity.pdbx_description
1 polymer ?
#
loop_
_entity_poly.entity_id
_entity_poly.type
_entity_poly.pdbx_seq_one_letter_code
_entity_poly.pdbx_strand_id
1 'polypeptide(L)'
;GPWTHPMAGNMGQRHDPSIFTDDDGTRYMLWGNTFVAPLNNDLTGYISEPVRIDPAGSRPGPDGKPISHIGHEGATMIKVGGKYVHLGTAWSTDQGRKGSYNLYYCVADTITGPYGPRKFAGRFLGHGTPFNDMNGKWWCTAFFNGNVPPESRDGVVSRNIGDNARTINEQGVTIVPLDVRVLDNGEVSIRAKDPAYATPGPDEVQEFGP
;
A
#
# COMPACT_ATOMS: atom_id res chain seq x y z
N GLY A 1 15.28 -22.96 -7.38
CA GLY A 1 16.19 -22.59 -8.49
C GLY A 1 16.37 -23.77 -9.41
N PRO A 2 16.72 -23.56 -10.71
CA PRO A 2 17.17 -22.29 -11.33
C PRO A 2 16.04 -21.26 -11.57
N TRP A 3 16.42 -19.99 -11.75
CA TRP A 3 15.53 -18.86 -12.06
C TRP A 3 15.59 -18.51 -13.56
N THR A 4 14.49 -18.02 -14.13
CA THR A 4 14.39 -17.60 -15.55
C THR A 4 13.83 -16.18 -15.68
N HIS A 5 14.02 -15.55 -16.86
CA HIS A 5 13.51 -14.21 -17.17
C HIS A 5 12.39 -14.30 -18.23
N PRO A 6 11.16 -14.68 -17.87
CA PRO A 6 10.14 -15.08 -18.84
C PRO A 6 9.73 -13.94 -19.79
N MET A 7 9.68 -12.69 -19.34
CA MET A 7 9.32 -11.57 -20.20
C MET A 7 10.42 -11.10 -21.15
N ALA A 8 11.68 -11.50 -20.96
CA ALA A 8 12.81 -11.12 -21.84
C ALA A 8 12.85 -9.62 -22.24
N GLY A 9 12.48 -8.70 -21.34
CA GLY A 9 12.40 -7.25 -21.59
C GLY A 9 11.01 -6.71 -21.93
N ASN A 10 10.05 -7.57 -22.30
CA ASN A 10 8.67 -7.21 -22.65
C ASN A 10 7.86 -6.65 -21.47
N MET A 11 8.36 -6.77 -20.23
CA MET A 11 7.76 -6.10 -19.07
C MET A 11 7.67 -4.58 -19.27
N GLY A 12 8.68 -4.01 -19.97
CA GLY A 12 8.86 -2.57 -20.13
C GLY A 12 9.35 -1.89 -18.85
N GLN A 13 9.48 -0.57 -18.90
CA GLN A 13 9.79 0.25 -17.72
C GLN A 13 8.56 0.30 -16.82
N ARG A 14 8.65 -0.34 -15.66
CA ARG A 14 7.59 -0.42 -14.64
C ARG A 14 8.20 -0.06 -13.30
N HIS A 15 7.72 1.01 -12.69
CA HIS A 15 8.14 1.43 -11.36
C HIS A 15 7.46 0.52 -10.32
N ASP A 16 8.21 -0.03 -9.37
CA ASP A 16 7.71 -0.91 -8.30
C ASP A 16 6.73 -1.99 -8.75
N PRO A 17 7.13 -2.92 -9.63
CA PRO A 17 6.24 -3.98 -10.06
C PRO A 17 5.93 -4.98 -8.93
N SER A 18 4.69 -5.41 -8.82
CA SER A 18 4.27 -6.52 -7.96
C SER A 18 3.35 -7.47 -8.71
N ILE A 19 3.31 -8.74 -8.28
CA ILE A 19 2.44 -9.75 -8.89
C ILE A 19 1.38 -10.17 -7.88
N PHE A 20 0.13 -10.23 -8.35
CA PHE A 20 -0.99 -10.81 -7.64
C PHE A 20 -1.51 -12.03 -8.41
N THR A 21 -1.80 -13.11 -7.70
CA THR A 21 -2.45 -14.30 -8.26
C THR A 21 -3.84 -14.38 -7.66
N ASP A 22 -4.85 -14.38 -8.53
CA ASP A 22 -6.24 -14.48 -8.12
C ASP A 22 -6.65 -15.93 -7.85
N ASP A 23 -7.84 -16.13 -7.29
CA ASP A 23 -8.36 -17.43 -6.90
C ASP A 23 -8.55 -18.38 -8.11
N ASP A 24 -8.75 -17.83 -9.31
CA ASP A 24 -8.87 -18.57 -10.56
C ASP A 24 -7.51 -18.91 -11.22
N GLY A 25 -6.40 -18.50 -10.60
CA GLY A 25 -5.04 -18.69 -11.11
C GLY A 25 -4.58 -17.63 -12.11
N THR A 26 -5.40 -16.64 -12.44
CA THR A 26 -5.00 -15.49 -13.26
C THR A 26 -3.96 -14.67 -12.49
N ARG A 27 -2.87 -14.33 -13.18
CA ARG A 27 -1.79 -13.50 -12.62
C ARG A 27 -1.89 -12.10 -13.17
N TYR A 28 -1.73 -11.12 -12.30
CA TYR A 28 -1.78 -9.72 -12.63
C TYR A 28 -0.47 -9.07 -12.21
N MET A 29 0.07 -8.23 -13.08
CA MET A 29 1.13 -7.30 -12.72
C MET A 29 0.50 -5.99 -12.27
N LEU A 30 0.95 -5.47 -11.15
CA LEU A 30 0.70 -4.11 -10.71
C LEU A 30 1.99 -3.29 -10.78
N TRP A 31 1.88 -1.98 -10.98
CA TRP A 31 3.04 -1.08 -10.93
C TRP A 31 2.64 0.38 -10.72
N GLY A 32 3.62 1.16 -10.27
CA GLY A 32 3.53 2.62 -10.10
C GLY A 32 2.44 3.04 -9.13
N ASN A 33 1.65 4.02 -9.56
CA ASN A 33 0.53 4.61 -8.81
C ASN A 33 -0.60 5.03 -9.79
N THR A 34 -1.38 4.12 -10.36
CA THR A 34 -1.41 2.67 -10.17
C THR A 34 -1.94 2.06 -11.47
N PHE A 35 -1.42 0.91 -11.87
CA PHE A 35 -1.93 0.16 -13.01
C PHE A 35 -1.99 -1.31 -12.67
N VAL A 36 -2.96 -2.01 -13.24
CA VAL A 36 -3.06 -3.47 -13.19
C VAL A 36 -3.25 -4.00 -14.60
N ALA A 37 -2.49 -5.03 -14.96
CA ALA A 37 -2.67 -5.75 -16.22
C ALA A 37 -2.52 -7.26 -16.01
N PRO A 38 -3.43 -8.08 -16.56
CA PRO A 38 -3.31 -9.52 -16.53
C PRO A 38 -2.13 -10.01 -17.38
N LEU A 39 -1.49 -11.07 -16.91
CA LEU A 39 -0.38 -11.76 -17.55
C LEU A 39 -0.85 -13.09 -18.15
N ASN A 40 -0.18 -13.54 -19.19
CA ASN A 40 -0.38 -14.88 -19.74
C ASN A 40 0.19 -15.95 -18.78
N ASN A 41 -0.17 -17.21 -19.02
CA ASN A 41 0.09 -18.27 -18.05
C ASN A 41 1.57 -18.62 -17.85
N ASP A 42 2.38 -18.38 -18.88
CA ASP A 42 3.82 -18.57 -18.92
C ASP A 42 4.61 -17.33 -18.49
N LEU A 43 3.91 -16.24 -18.11
CA LEU A 43 4.50 -14.98 -17.63
C LEU A 43 5.42 -14.29 -18.66
N THR A 44 5.19 -14.53 -19.95
CA THR A 44 5.99 -13.97 -21.04
C THR A 44 5.46 -12.63 -21.55
N GLY A 45 4.21 -12.26 -21.20
CA GLY A 45 3.62 -10.98 -21.60
C GLY A 45 2.25 -10.68 -20.97
N TYR A 46 1.75 -9.48 -21.25
CA TYR A 46 0.41 -9.03 -20.86
C TYR A 46 -0.65 -9.56 -21.84
N ILE A 47 -1.85 -9.87 -21.35
CA ILE A 47 -2.97 -10.32 -22.20
C ILE A 47 -3.97 -9.19 -22.54
N SER A 48 -3.87 -8.04 -21.88
CA SER A 48 -4.65 -6.85 -22.20
C SER A 48 -3.90 -5.57 -21.84
N GLU A 49 -4.40 -4.44 -22.33
CA GLU A 49 -3.96 -3.12 -21.88
C GLU A 49 -4.18 -2.95 -20.37
N PRO A 50 -3.32 -2.15 -19.70
CA PRO A 50 -3.46 -1.89 -18.27
C PRO A 50 -4.68 -1.04 -17.94
N VAL A 51 -5.27 -1.31 -16.78
CA VAL A 51 -6.33 -0.51 -16.18
C VAL A 51 -5.76 0.31 -15.02
N ARG A 52 -6.08 1.60 -14.98
CA ARG A 52 -5.77 2.48 -13.84
C ARG A 52 -6.86 2.32 -12.77
N ILE A 53 -6.47 1.96 -11.55
CA ILE A 53 -7.39 1.55 -10.46
C ILE A 53 -7.32 2.49 -9.24
N ASP A 54 -7.47 3.79 -9.48
CA ASP A 54 -7.45 4.81 -8.42
C ASP A 54 -8.65 4.66 -7.45
N PRO A 55 -8.48 5.00 -6.16
CA PRO A 55 -9.57 5.05 -5.20
C PRO A 55 -10.62 6.12 -5.54
N ALA A 56 -11.86 5.89 -5.11
CA ALA A 56 -12.91 6.90 -5.18
C ALA A 56 -12.64 8.11 -4.27
N GLY A 57 -13.28 9.23 -4.62
CA GLY A 57 -13.13 10.50 -3.91
C GLY A 57 -11.90 11.29 -4.35
N SER A 58 -11.65 12.42 -3.68
CA SER A 58 -10.47 13.24 -3.92
C SER A 58 -10.02 13.91 -2.62
N ARG A 59 -8.78 14.35 -2.59
CA ARG A 59 -8.21 15.16 -1.51
C ARG A 59 -7.34 16.27 -2.11
N PRO A 60 -7.05 17.37 -1.38
CA PRO A 60 -6.08 18.36 -1.83
C PRO A 60 -4.69 17.72 -1.94
N GLY A 61 -4.05 17.89 -3.10
CA GLY A 61 -2.65 17.55 -3.29
C GLY A 61 -1.72 18.66 -2.78
N PRO A 62 -0.39 18.44 -2.85
CA PRO A 62 0.60 19.41 -2.36
C PRO A 62 0.54 20.80 -3.02
N ASP A 63 0.07 20.89 -4.26
CA ASP A 63 -0.14 22.15 -4.98
C ASP A 63 -1.57 22.70 -4.85
N GLY A 64 -2.36 22.12 -3.95
CA GLY A 64 -3.77 22.47 -3.72
C GLY A 64 -4.74 21.90 -4.75
N LYS A 65 -4.27 21.22 -5.81
CA LYS A 65 -5.17 20.61 -6.79
C LYS A 65 -5.72 19.28 -6.29
N PRO A 66 -6.97 18.92 -6.63
CA PRO A 66 -7.52 17.62 -6.24
C PRO A 66 -6.72 16.45 -6.82
N ILE A 67 -6.40 15.47 -5.97
CA ILE A 67 -5.80 14.20 -6.34
C ILE A 67 -6.67 13.04 -5.85
N SER A 68 -6.68 11.95 -6.62
CA SER A 68 -7.48 10.75 -6.34
C SER A 68 -6.64 9.47 -6.34
N HIS A 69 -5.32 9.55 -6.47
CA HIS A 69 -4.46 8.37 -6.52
C HIS A 69 -4.21 7.79 -5.12
N ILE A 70 -3.91 6.48 -5.03
CA ILE A 70 -3.68 5.79 -3.75
C ILE A 70 -2.48 6.38 -2.98
N GLY A 71 -1.44 6.84 -3.69
CA GLY A 71 -0.21 7.36 -3.10
C GLY A 71 0.95 7.16 -4.07
N HIS A 72 2.05 7.90 -3.98
CA HIS A 72 3.04 7.98 -5.07
C HIS A 72 3.67 6.67 -5.57
N GLU A 73 3.71 5.57 -4.79
CA GLU A 73 4.36 4.31 -5.22
C GLU A 73 3.90 3.04 -4.47
N GLY A 74 4.59 1.90 -4.73
CA GLY A 74 4.42 0.65 -3.99
C GLY A 74 3.08 -0.05 -4.18
N ALA A 75 2.50 0.00 -5.39
CA ALA A 75 1.24 -0.64 -5.70
C ALA A 75 1.32 -2.18 -5.52
N THR A 76 0.46 -2.72 -4.66
CA THR A 76 0.27 -4.16 -4.49
C THR A 76 -1.20 -4.51 -4.25
N MET A 77 -1.50 -5.80 -4.25
CA MET A 77 -2.85 -6.34 -4.10
C MET A 77 -2.86 -7.54 -3.17
N ILE A 78 -3.85 -7.60 -2.30
CA ILE A 78 -4.23 -8.82 -1.57
C ILE A 78 -5.74 -9.06 -1.75
N LYS A 79 -6.19 -10.27 -1.43
CA LYS A 79 -7.62 -10.60 -1.40
C LYS A 79 -8.06 -10.84 0.04
N VAL A 80 -9.12 -10.15 0.48
CA VAL A 80 -9.66 -10.26 1.84
C VAL A 80 -11.16 -10.44 1.75
N GLY A 81 -11.69 -11.57 2.22
CA GLY A 81 -13.14 -11.83 2.20
C GLY A 81 -13.75 -11.79 0.80
N GLY A 82 -13.01 -12.24 -0.21
CA GLY A 82 -13.44 -12.19 -1.62
C GLY A 82 -13.33 -10.80 -2.27
N LYS A 83 -12.90 -9.76 -1.55
CA LYS A 83 -12.69 -8.42 -2.10
C LYS A 83 -11.22 -8.20 -2.50
N TYR A 84 -11.01 -7.42 -3.55
CA TYR A 84 -9.69 -6.97 -3.97
C TYR A 84 -9.29 -5.76 -3.14
N VAL A 85 -8.14 -5.85 -2.49
CA VAL A 85 -7.59 -4.78 -1.66
C VAL A 85 -6.34 -4.26 -2.33
N HIS A 86 -6.47 -3.11 -2.99
CA HIS A 86 -5.35 -2.41 -3.57
C HIS A 86 -4.64 -1.61 -2.48
N LEU A 87 -3.36 -1.88 -2.26
CA LEU A 87 -2.51 -1.12 -1.35
C LEU A 87 -1.54 -0.23 -2.12
N GLY A 88 -1.23 0.92 -1.52
CA GLY A 88 -0.25 1.86 -2.06
C GLY A 88 0.29 2.79 -0.97
N THR A 89 1.31 3.54 -1.33
CA THR A 89 2.13 4.27 -0.36
C THR A 89 2.14 5.75 -0.65
N ALA A 90 1.95 6.56 0.39
CA ALA A 90 2.14 8.00 0.34
C ALA A 90 3.00 8.49 1.52
N TRP A 91 3.62 9.65 1.35
CA TRP A 91 4.03 10.45 2.51
C TRP A 91 2.78 11.02 3.16
N SER A 92 2.74 11.07 4.49
CA SER A 92 1.60 11.61 5.26
C SER A 92 1.23 13.03 4.86
N THR A 93 2.19 13.83 4.39
CA THR A 93 1.98 15.20 3.91
C THR A 93 1.66 15.31 2.42
N ASP A 94 1.59 14.17 1.71
CA ASP A 94 1.63 14.01 0.25
C ASP A 94 2.85 14.69 -0.44
N GLN A 95 3.78 15.28 0.32
CA GLN A 95 5.03 15.83 -0.18
C GLN A 95 6.16 14.81 0.02
N GLY A 96 6.92 14.59 -1.04
CA GLY A 96 8.08 13.70 -1.01
C GLY A 96 9.03 14.04 0.14
N ARG A 97 9.41 13.03 0.92
CA ARG A 97 10.35 13.13 2.05
C ARG A 97 9.90 14.09 3.17
N LYS A 98 8.58 14.23 3.41
CA LYS A 98 8.03 15.01 4.52
C LYS A 98 6.97 14.24 5.29
N GLY A 99 7.17 14.07 6.59
CA GLY A 99 6.30 13.29 7.48
C GLY A 99 6.67 11.81 7.53
N SER A 100 5.69 10.98 7.87
CA SER A 100 5.80 9.52 7.87
C SER A 100 5.48 8.90 6.52
N TYR A 101 6.20 7.84 6.16
CA TYR A 101 5.97 7.04 4.97
C TYR A 101 4.93 5.95 5.26
N ASN A 102 3.70 6.09 4.74
CA ASN A 102 2.51 5.40 5.23
C ASN A 102 1.92 4.43 4.21
N LEU A 103 1.25 3.39 4.71
CA LEU A 103 0.50 2.43 3.91
C LEU A 103 -0.99 2.78 3.92
N TYR A 104 -1.58 2.79 2.73
CA TYR A 104 -3.00 3.03 2.50
C TYR A 104 -3.58 1.89 1.68
N TYR A 105 -4.91 1.77 1.68
CA TYR A 105 -5.62 0.78 0.87
C TYR A 105 -6.96 1.29 0.38
N CYS A 106 -7.48 0.71 -0.70
CA CYS A 106 -8.86 0.83 -1.13
C CYS A 106 -9.38 -0.56 -1.57
N VAL A 107 -10.70 -0.69 -1.70
CA VAL A 107 -11.36 -2.00 -1.84
C VAL A 107 -12.30 -1.99 -3.04
N ALA A 108 -12.31 -3.09 -3.80
CA ALA A 108 -13.23 -3.31 -4.92
C ALA A 108 -13.77 -4.75 -4.94
N ASP A 109 -14.91 -4.94 -5.61
CA ASP A 109 -15.49 -6.26 -5.88
C ASP A 109 -14.83 -6.96 -7.07
N THR A 110 -14.20 -6.19 -7.95
CA THR A 110 -13.54 -6.62 -9.18
C THR A 110 -12.13 -6.03 -9.21
N ILE A 111 -11.16 -6.79 -9.74
CA ILE A 111 -9.75 -6.35 -9.72
C ILE A 111 -9.52 -5.03 -10.48
N THR A 112 -10.33 -4.77 -11.51
CA THR A 112 -10.30 -3.54 -12.33
C THR A 112 -11.15 -2.41 -11.75
N GLY A 113 -11.73 -2.58 -10.57
CA GLY A 113 -12.57 -1.58 -9.91
C GLY A 113 -14.00 -1.50 -10.45
N PRO A 114 -14.78 -0.50 -10.01
CA PRO A 114 -14.33 0.69 -9.28
C PRO A 114 -13.87 0.40 -7.84
N TYR A 115 -12.82 1.09 -7.39
CA TYR A 115 -12.36 1.03 -6.01
C TYR A 115 -13.05 2.07 -5.14
N GLY A 116 -13.37 1.70 -3.90
CA GLY A 116 -13.89 2.60 -2.88
C GLY A 116 -12.87 3.65 -2.42
N PRO A 117 -13.22 4.45 -1.40
CA PRO A 117 -12.35 5.50 -0.89
C PRO A 117 -11.05 4.96 -0.29
N ARG A 118 -9.99 5.77 -0.35
CA ARG A 118 -8.70 5.48 0.29
C ARG A 118 -8.83 5.45 1.81
N LYS A 119 -8.37 4.37 2.42
CA LYS A 119 -8.34 4.11 3.87
C LYS A 119 -6.90 3.99 4.34
N PHE A 120 -6.65 4.33 5.60
CA PHE A 120 -5.35 4.19 6.23
C PHE A 120 -5.12 2.72 6.62
N ALA A 121 -3.95 2.13 6.38
CA ALA A 121 -3.57 0.81 6.93
C ALA A 121 -2.62 0.94 8.12
N GLY A 122 -1.58 1.78 8.00
CA GLY A 122 -0.70 2.08 9.11
C GLY A 122 0.41 3.08 8.78
N ARG A 123 0.84 3.76 9.83
CA ARG A 123 1.91 4.76 9.82
C ARG A 123 3.26 4.08 9.70
N PHE A 124 4.23 4.68 9.02
CA PHE A 124 5.58 4.12 8.86
C PHE A 124 5.62 2.74 8.17
N LEU A 125 4.53 2.32 7.53
CA LEU A 125 4.40 1.06 6.80
C LEU A 125 4.51 1.24 5.28
N GLY A 126 4.92 2.42 4.81
CA GLY A 126 5.01 2.68 3.39
C GLY A 126 5.94 1.70 2.67
N HIS A 127 5.55 1.34 1.45
CA HIS A 127 6.10 0.25 0.63
C HIS A 127 6.14 -1.09 1.40
N GLY A 128 5.24 -1.23 2.37
CA GLY A 128 5.04 -2.46 3.12
C GLY A 128 4.22 -3.46 2.32
N THR A 129 4.54 -4.74 2.52
CA THR A 129 3.87 -5.86 1.87
C THR A 129 3.10 -6.66 2.93
N PRO A 130 1.77 -6.57 2.98
CA PRO A 130 0.98 -7.44 3.83
C PRO A 130 1.09 -8.91 3.42
N PHE A 131 1.24 -9.80 4.40
CA PHE A 131 1.25 -11.24 4.18
C PHE A 131 0.60 -11.98 5.35
N ASN A 132 0.13 -13.19 5.08
CA ASN A 132 -0.46 -14.09 6.05
C ASN A 132 0.55 -15.19 6.41
N ASP A 133 0.72 -15.47 7.70
CA ASP A 133 1.52 -16.61 8.14
C ASP A 133 0.72 -17.92 8.12
N MET A 134 1.40 -19.05 8.36
CA MET A 134 0.76 -20.38 8.36
C MET A 134 -0.31 -20.56 9.45
N ASN A 135 -0.37 -19.66 10.44
CA ASN A 135 -1.37 -19.68 11.52
C ASN A 135 -2.52 -18.69 11.25
N GLY A 136 -2.60 -18.12 10.04
CA GLY A 136 -3.65 -17.16 9.70
C GLY A 136 -3.41 -15.75 10.24
N LYS A 137 -2.26 -15.44 10.84
CA LYS A 137 -1.98 -14.08 11.35
C LYS A 137 -1.43 -13.20 10.23
N TRP A 138 -1.90 -11.96 10.20
CA TRP A 138 -1.46 -10.97 9.24
C TRP A 138 -0.30 -10.13 9.77
N TRP A 139 0.62 -9.85 8.87
CA TRP A 139 1.85 -9.10 9.09
C TRP A 139 2.08 -8.14 7.94
N CYS A 140 2.85 -7.08 8.16
CA CYS A 140 3.34 -6.18 7.13
C CYS A 140 4.84 -5.99 7.29
N THR A 141 5.58 -6.01 6.19
CA THR A 141 6.97 -5.56 6.22
C THR A 141 7.05 -4.04 6.37
N ALA A 142 8.08 -3.57 7.06
CA ALA A 142 8.42 -2.17 7.19
C ALA A 142 9.95 -2.02 7.30
N PHE A 143 10.47 -0.85 6.99
CA PHE A 143 11.91 -0.60 6.96
C PHE A 143 12.22 0.86 7.29
N PHE A 144 13.51 1.12 7.57
CA PHE A 144 14.03 2.47 7.75
C PHE A 144 13.84 3.31 6.48
N ASN A 145 13.00 4.35 6.56
CA ASN A 145 12.82 5.32 5.48
C ASN A 145 12.84 6.78 6.00
N GLY A 146 13.86 7.14 6.77
CA GLY A 146 14.08 8.50 7.31
C GLY A 146 15.24 9.24 6.64
N ASN A 147 15.28 10.57 6.78
CA ASN A 147 16.46 11.40 6.50
C ASN A 147 17.35 11.58 7.75
N VAL A 148 16.85 11.18 8.91
CA VAL A 148 17.48 11.33 10.24
C VAL A 148 17.39 9.98 10.97
N PRO A 149 18.15 9.78 12.07
CA PRO A 149 17.99 8.60 12.91
C PRO A 149 16.54 8.37 13.34
N PRO A 150 16.13 7.11 13.63
CA PRO A 150 14.76 6.80 13.99
C PRO A 150 14.25 7.64 15.16
N GLU A 151 12.99 8.04 15.06
CA GLU A 151 12.27 8.70 16.14
C GLU A 151 12.06 7.72 17.30
N SER A 152 12.09 8.25 18.53
CA SER A 152 11.57 7.48 19.67
C SER A 152 10.11 7.13 19.42
N ARG A 153 9.74 5.91 19.79
CA ARG A 153 8.35 5.43 19.77
C ARG A 153 7.49 6.19 20.79
N ASP A 154 8.10 6.68 21.87
CA ASP A 154 7.38 7.38 22.94
C ASP A 154 6.82 8.72 22.44
N GLY A 155 5.51 8.86 22.52
CA GLY A 155 4.80 10.08 22.12
C GLY A 155 4.80 10.36 20.61
N VAL A 156 5.33 9.47 19.77
CA VAL A 156 5.42 9.71 18.31
C VAL A 156 4.03 9.90 17.68
N VAL A 157 3.02 9.23 18.23
CA VAL A 157 1.63 9.28 17.76
C VAL A 157 1.00 10.68 17.91
N SER A 158 1.49 11.50 18.83
CA SER A 158 0.99 12.86 19.09
C SER A 158 1.92 13.96 18.56
N ARG A 159 3.05 13.61 17.93
CA ARG A 159 4.03 14.57 17.43
C ARG A 159 3.82 14.82 15.94
N ASN A 160 3.73 16.09 15.57
CA ASN A 160 3.84 16.49 14.16
C ASN A 160 5.30 16.35 13.72
N ILE A 161 5.53 15.48 12.73
CA ILE A 161 6.85 15.17 12.16
C ILE A 161 6.92 15.55 10.67
N GLY A 162 6.00 16.39 10.20
CA GLY A 162 5.85 16.76 8.77
C GLY A 162 6.97 17.63 8.21
N ASP A 163 7.92 18.08 9.04
CA ASP A 163 9.04 18.93 8.65
C ASP A 163 10.12 18.18 7.86
N ASN A 164 10.23 16.86 8.04
CA ASN A 164 11.27 16.02 7.42
C ASN A 164 10.78 14.58 7.23
N ALA A 165 11.51 13.75 6.50
CA ALA A 165 11.26 12.31 6.42
C ALA A 165 11.70 11.65 7.73
N ARG A 166 10.74 11.17 8.50
CA ARG A 166 10.97 10.59 9.83
C ARG A 166 10.27 9.23 9.94
N THR A 167 10.87 8.31 10.68
CA THR A 167 10.36 6.95 10.90
C THR A 167 10.75 6.45 12.27
N ILE A 168 9.99 5.49 12.81
CA ILE A 168 10.38 4.72 14.01
C ILE A 168 11.08 3.39 13.65
N ASN A 169 11.07 3.02 12.38
CA ASN A 169 11.69 1.75 11.96
C ASN A 169 13.20 1.89 11.98
N GLU A 170 13.86 0.92 12.60
CA GLU A 170 15.31 0.78 12.58
C GLU A 170 15.81 0.25 11.23
N GLN A 171 17.13 0.35 10.99
CA GLN A 171 17.74 -0.27 9.82
C GLN A 171 17.51 -1.80 9.85
N GLY A 172 17.15 -2.35 8.69
CA GLY A 172 16.79 -3.77 8.54
C GLY A 172 15.30 -3.96 8.30
N VAL A 173 14.84 -5.21 8.46
CA VAL A 173 13.43 -5.58 8.33
C VAL A 173 12.74 -5.45 9.68
N THR A 174 11.65 -4.68 9.68
CA THR A 174 10.64 -4.68 10.73
C THR A 174 9.42 -5.45 10.22
N ILE A 175 8.82 -6.29 11.07
CA ILE A 175 7.57 -6.98 10.74
C ILE A 175 6.51 -6.51 11.74
N VAL A 176 5.46 -5.86 11.24
CA VAL A 176 4.41 -5.24 12.05
C VAL A 176 3.14 -6.08 11.96
N PRO A 177 2.55 -6.51 13.09
CA PRO A 177 1.31 -7.28 13.06
C PRO A 177 0.14 -6.41 12.59
N LEU A 178 -0.71 -6.96 11.72
CA LEU A 178 -1.93 -6.33 11.22
C LEU A 178 -3.19 -7.02 11.78
N ASP A 179 -4.24 -6.23 12.01
CA ASP A 179 -5.62 -6.69 12.10
C ASP A 179 -6.23 -6.53 10.69
N VAL A 180 -6.62 -7.65 10.08
CA VAL A 180 -7.20 -7.73 8.74
C VAL A 180 -8.46 -8.57 8.83
N ARG A 181 -9.61 -7.95 8.58
CA ARG A 181 -10.91 -8.63 8.73
C ARG A 181 -11.98 -8.01 7.83
N VAL A 182 -13.02 -8.80 7.59
CA VAL A 182 -14.30 -8.31 7.10
C VAL A 182 -15.16 -8.00 8.32
N LEU A 183 -15.67 -6.78 8.39
CA LEU A 183 -16.58 -6.34 9.45
C LEU A 183 -18.00 -6.89 9.20
N ASP A 184 -18.87 -6.83 10.21
CA ASP A 184 -20.25 -7.37 10.12
C ASP A 184 -21.08 -6.71 9.01
N ASN A 185 -20.73 -5.48 8.61
CA ASN A 185 -21.35 -4.76 7.49
C ASN A 185 -20.79 -5.15 6.11
N GLY A 186 -19.87 -6.13 6.04
CA GLY A 186 -19.21 -6.58 4.81
C GLY A 186 -17.99 -5.76 4.39
N GLU A 187 -17.61 -4.75 5.16
CA GLU A 187 -16.47 -3.87 4.84
C GLU A 187 -15.12 -4.50 5.23
N VAL A 188 -14.12 -4.37 4.36
CA VAL A 188 -12.75 -4.76 4.70
C VAL A 188 -12.07 -3.69 5.55
N SER A 189 -11.60 -4.10 6.74
CA SER A 189 -10.80 -3.31 7.67
C SER A 189 -9.37 -3.84 7.74
N ILE A 190 -8.40 -2.95 7.56
CA ILE A 190 -6.96 -3.25 7.71
C ILE A 190 -6.34 -2.18 8.58
N ARG A 191 -5.67 -2.61 9.66
CA ARG A 191 -5.07 -1.71 10.64
C ARG A 191 -3.85 -2.35 11.28
N ALA A 192 -2.76 -1.61 11.43
CA ALA A 192 -1.64 -2.08 12.27
C ALA A 192 -2.08 -2.27 13.73
N LYS A 193 -1.69 -3.38 14.35
CA LYS A 193 -2.07 -3.69 15.75
C LYS A 193 -1.21 -2.96 16.77
N ASP A 194 0.01 -2.61 16.41
CA ASP A 194 0.92 -1.85 17.26
C ASP A 194 0.47 -0.37 17.28
N PRO A 195 0.17 0.21 18.45
CA PRO A 195 -0.30 1.59 18.57
C PRO A 195 0.61 2.64 17.92
N ALA A 196 1.91 2.41 17.83
CA ALA A 196 2.84 3.35 17.19
C ALA A 196 2.66 3.45 15.67
N TYR A 197 2.01 2.45 15.07
CA TYR A 197 1.70 2.36 13.63
C TYR A 197 0.21 2.52 13.34
N ALA A 198 -0.67 2.30 14.32
CA ALA A 198 -2.10 2.15 14.10
C ALA A 198 -2.80 3.44 13.62
N THR A 199 -2.38 4.59 14.14
CA THR A 199 -3.10 5.85 13.93
C THR A 199 -2.35 6.79 12.99
N PRO A 200 -3.07 7.55 12.14
CA PRO A 200 -2.47 8.70 11.46
C PRO A 200 -1.84 9.65 12.49
N GLY A 201 -0.71 10.25 12.14
CA GLY A 201 -0.09 11.29 12.95
C GLY A 201 -0.69 12.68 12.67
N PRO A 202 -0.38 13.70 13.50
CA PRO A 202 -0.77 15.08 13.23
C PRO A 202 -0.22 15.67 11.93
N ASP A 203 0.73 14.99 11.29
CA ASP A 203 1.32 15.33 9.99
C ASP A 203 0.55 14.77 8.78
N GLU A 204 -0.47 13.92 9.00
CA GLU A 204 -1.30 13.37 7.93
C GLU A 204 -2.26 14.43 7.37
N VAL A 205 -2.20 14.67 6.05
CA VAL A 205 -3.06 15.65 5.37
C VAL A 205 -4.39 15.05 4.92
N GLN A 206 -4.51 13.73 4.88
CA GLN A 206 -5.78 13.09 4.56
C GLN A 206 -6.62 12.85 5.82
N GLU A 207 -7.88 13.25 5.73
CA GLU A 207 -8.92 12.84 6.65
C GLU A 207 -9.51 11.49 6.23
N PHE A 208 -9.59 10.57 7.18
CA PHE A 208 -10.28 9.29 7.01
C PHE A 208 -11.66 9.40 7.65
N GLY A 209 -12.68 8.94 6.94
CA GLY A 209 -14.02 8.84 7.51
C GLY A 209 -14.04 7.96 8.78
N PRO A 210 -15.08 8.11 9.62
CA PRO A 210 -15.29 7.26 10.78
C PRO A 210 -15.42 5.78 10.40
#